data_AF-A0A968XVK3-F1
#
_entry.id   AF-A0A968XVK3-F1
#
_cell.length_a   1.000
_cell.length_b   1.000
_cell.length_c   1.000
_cell.angle_alpha   90.00
_cell.angle_beta   90.00
_cell.angle_gamma   90.00
#
_symmetry.space_group_name_H-M   'P 1'
#
loop_
_entity.id
_entity.type
_entity.pdbx_description
1 polymer ?
#
loop_
_entity_poly.entity_id
_entity_poly.type
_entity_poly.pdbx_seq_one_letter_code
_entity_poly.pdbx_strand_id
1 'polypeptide(L)'
;MFQPLMPGECWRFTQDVGVSESDASSPDPLFPVVRAWGELENLLEIGELILRSTLFREESRGGHYRLDFPTTDAAWRRHTLESRGIGNFESEVVRDP
;
A
#
# COMPACT_ATOMS: atom_id res chain seq x y z
N MET A 1 -11.49 -19.55 -33.65
CA MET A 1 -11.66 -18.52 -34.70
C MET A 1 -11.58 -17.18 -34.00
N PHE A 2 -10.45 -16.47 -34.12
CA PHE A 2 -10.23 -15.17 -33.47
C PHE A 2 -10.87 -14.07 -34.33
N GLN A 3 -11.77 -13.28 -33.74
CA GLN A 3 -12.24 -12.03 -34.36
C GLN A 3 -11.44 -10.86 -33.79
N PRO A 4 -11.14 -9.82 -34.60
CA PRO A 4 -10.38 -8.65 -34.17
C PRO A 4 -11.25 -7.68 -33.36
N LEU A 5 -10.68 -7.07 -32.32
CA LEU A 5 -11.30 -5.99 -31.54
C LEU A 5 -11.37 -4.69 -32.37
N MET A 6 -12.48 -3.97 -32.24
CA MET A 6 -12.61 -2.60 -32.74
C MET A 6 -11.85 -1.61 -31.83
N PRO A 7 -11.33 -0.49 -32.37
CA PRO A 7 -10.65 0.52 -31.55
C PRO A 7 -11.67 1.29 -30.71
N GLY A 8 -11.54 1.25 -29.38
CA GLY A 8 -12.34 2.08 -28.47
C GLY A 8 -12.85 1.39 -27.21
N GLU A 9 -12.66 0.08 -27.07
CA GLU A 9 -13.12 -0.65 -25.88
C GLU A 9 -11.96 -0.85 -24.89
N CYS A 10 -11.96 -0.05 -23.82
CA CYS A 10 -11.09 -0.27 -22.67
C CYS A 10 -11.52 -1.57 -21.97
N TRP A 11 -10.70 -2.61 -22.12
CA TRP A 11 -10.61 -3.80 -21.27
C TRP A 11 -11.92 -4.35 -20.70
N ARG A 12 -12.65 -5.16 -21.48
CA ARG A 12 -13.68 -6.06 -20.94
C ARG A 12 -13.11 -7.47 -20.84
N PHE A 13 -12.36 -7.72 -19.78
CA PHE A 13 -11.73 -9.02 -19.52
C PHE A 13 -12.73 -9.93 -18.79
N THR A 14 -13.38 -10.82 -19.55
CA THR A 14 -14.06 -12.10 -19.16
C THR A 14 -15.19 -12.01 -18.11
N GLN A 15 -16.31 -12.71 -18.15
CA GLN A 15 -16.93 -13.73 -18.97
C GLN A 15 -18.32 -13.96 -18.34
N ASP A 16 -19.30 -14.41 -19.12
CA ASP A 16 -20.66 -14.78 -18.72
C ASP A 16 -20.74 -15.74 -17.51
N VAL A 17 -20.69 -15.22 -16.30
CA VAL A 17 -21.56 -15.71 -15.23
C VAL A 17 -22.81 -14.87 -15.32
N GLY A 18 -23.89 -15.46 -15.83
CA GLY A 18 -25.19 -14.82 -15.91
C GLY A 18 -25.67 -14.43 -14.52
N VAL A 19 -25.35 -13.21 -14.10
CA VAL A 19 -26.00 -12.54 -12.99
C VAL A 19 -27.23 -11.89 -13.63
N SER A 20 -28.38 -12.47 -13.36
CA SER A 20 -29.65 -11.90 -13.78
C SER A 20 -29.82 -10.53 -13.11
N GLU A 21 -30.37 -9.52 -13.79
CA GLU A 21 -30.63 -8.20 -13.17
C GLU A 21 -31.51 -8.29 -11.90
N SER A 22 -32.20 -9.43 -11.69
CA SER A 22 -32.92 -9.77 -10.46
C SER A 22 -32.05 -10.11 -9.24
N ASP A 23 -30.74 -10.26 -9.40
CA ASP A 23 -29.78 -10.54 -8.32
C ASP A 23 -29.22 -9.26 -7.67
N ALA A 24 -29.87 -8.11 -7.87
CA ALA A 24 -29.71 -6.92 -7.02
C ALA A 24 -30.22 -7.15 -5.57
N SER A 25 -30.16 -8.40 -5.10
CA SER A 25 -30.33 -8.79 -3.71
C SER A 25 -29.32 -8.05 -2.86
N SER A 26 -29.82 -7.48 -1.77
CA SER A 26 -29.14 -6.80 -0.66
C SER A 26 -27.61 -6.94 -0.62
N PRO A 27 -26.86 -5.85 -0.29
CA PRO A 27 -25.41 -5.93 -0.17
C PRO A 27 -25.00 -7.12 0.69
N ASP A 28 -23.98 -7.87 0.24
CA ASP A 28 -23.46 -9.03 0.97
C ASP A 28 -23.20 -8.62 2.43
N PRO A 29 -23.89 -9.23 3.41
CA PRO A 29 -23.76 -8.86 4.81
C PRO A 29 -22.33 -9.04 5.34
N LEU A 30 -21.47 -9.81 4.66
CA LEU A 30 -20.06 -9.96 5.01
C LEU A 30 -19.18 -8.81 4.52
N PHE A 31 -19.63 -8.04 3.53
CA PHE A 31 -18.81 -6.98 2.92
C PHE A 31 -18.28 -5.94 3.92
N PRO A 32 -19.09 -5.41 4.86
CA PRO A 32 -18.59 -4.48 5.87
C PRO A 32 -17.53 -5.11 6.79
N VAL A 33 -17.65 -6.40 7.10
CA VAL A 33 -16.72 -7.12 7.98
C VAL A 33 -15.38 -7.33 7.28
N VAL A 34 -15.41 -7.80 6.03
CA VAL A 34 -14.20 -7.99 5.22
C VAL A 34 -13.47 -6.66 5.01
N ARG A 35 -14.22 -5.59 4.74
CA ARG A 35 -13.66 -4.23 4.64
C ARG A 35 -12.98 -3.81 5.94
N ALA A 36 -13.68 -3.89 7.07
CA ALA A 36 -13.15 -3.45 8.36
C ALA A 36 -11.89 -4.24 8.75
N TRP A 37 -11.88 -5.55 8.49
CA TRP A 37 -10.71 -6.39 8.70
C TRP A 37 -9.53 -5.95 7.82
N GLY A 38 -9.74 -5.73 6.51
CA GLY A 38 -8.68 -5.25 5.61
C GLY A 38 -8.17 -3.86 5.96
N GLU A 39 -9.05 -2.95 6.40
CA GLU A 39 -8.68 -1.62 6.87
C GLU A 39 -7.80 -1.69 8.13
N LEU A 40 -8.13 -2.58 9.08
CA LEU A 40 -7.32 -2.81 10.27
C LEU A 40 -5.93 -3.34 9.93
N GLU A 41 -5.84 -4.35 9.06
CA GLU A 41 -4.55 -4.91 8.62
C GLU A 41 -3.68 -3.85 7.93
N ASN A 42 -4.27 -3.03 7.06
CA ASN A 42 -3.56 -1.92 6.40
C ASN A 42 -3.03 -0.90 7.42
N LEU A 43 -3.83 -0.54 8.44
CA LEU A 43 -3.41 0.40 9.47
C LEU A 43 -2.26 -0.16 10.32
N LEU A 44 -2.31 -1.44 10.66
CA LEU A 44 -1.23 -2.10 11.41
C LEU A 44 0.07 -2.14 10.58
N GLU A 45 -0.03 -2.50 9.31
CA GLU A 45 1.12 -2.56 8.40
C GLU A 45 1.76 -1.18 8.20
N ILE A 46 0.95 -0.16 7.91
CA ILE A 46 1.44 1.22 7.76
C ILE A 46 2.05 1.72 9.08
N GLY A 47 1.41 1.43 10.22
CA GLY A 47 1.93 1.79 11.54
C GLY A 47 3.31 1.20 11.80
N GLU A 48 3.52 -0.08 11.48
CA GLU A 48 4.81 -0.74 11.62
C GLU A 48 5.87 -0.14 10.69
N LEU A 49 5.54 0.11 9.42
CA LEU A 49 6.45 0.73 8.45
C LEU A 49 6.88 2.14 8.89
N ILE A 50 5.96 2.94 9.44
CA ILE A 50 6.28 4.26 10.01
C ILE A 50 7.26 4.13 11.18
N LEU A 51 6.97 3.25 12.14
CA LEU A 51 7.83 3.05 13.31
C LEU A 51 9.23 2.55 12.92
N ARG A 52 9.34 1.63 11.97
CA ARG A 52 10.62 1.15 11.46
C ARG A 52 11.41 2.26 10.76
N SER A 53 10.76 3.01 9.86
CA SER A 53 11.40 4.13 9.15
C SER A 53 11.91 5.21 10.12
N THR A 54 11.12 5.55 11.14
CA THR A 54 11.50 6.55 12.15
C THR A 54 12.67 6.08 13.03
N LEU A 55 12.71 4.79 13.39
CA LEU A 55 13.82 4.20 14.14
C LEU A 55 15.12 4.18 13.33
N PHE A 56 15.03 3.77 12.06
CA PHE A 56 16.17 3.69 11.14
C PHE A 56 16.78 5.06 10.83
N ARG A 57 15.95 6.11 10.72
CA ARG A 57 16.40 7.48 10.38
C ARG A 57 16.81 8.27 11.62
N GLU A 58 18.11 8.49 11.77
CA GLU A 58 18.75 9.20 12.88
C GLU A 58 18.99 10.69 12.58
N GLU A 59 17.92 11.46 12.33
CA GLU A 59 17.95 12.92 12.28
C GLU A 59 16.58 13.49 12.67
N SER A 60 16.47 14.81 12.75
CA SER A 60 15.19 15.52 12.78
C SER A 60 15.01 16.39 11.54
N ARG A 61 13.90 16.20 10.81
CA ARG A 61 13.57 16.95 9.59
C ARG A 61 12.06 16.96 9.34
N GLY A 62 11.48 18.14 9.17
CA GLY A 62 10.04 18.27 8.87
C GLY A 62 9.18 17.70 10.00
N GLY A 63 8.28 16.77 9.66
CA GLY A 63 7.41 16.08 10.64
C GLY A 63 8.08 14.96 11.45
N HIS A 64 9.29 14.55 11.10
CA HIS A 64 10.08 13.57 11.86
C HIS A 64 11.00 14.32 12.83
N TYR A 65 10.70 14.26 14.13
CA TYR A 65 11.50 14.90 15.18
C TYR A 65 11.89 13.90 16.27
N ARG A 66 13.16 13.92 16.64
CA ARG A 66 13.80 12.99 17.57
C ARG A 66 14.60 13.76 18.62
N LEU A 67 14.35 13.48 19.90
CA LEU A 67 15.06 14.14 21.01
C LEU A 67 16.54 13.72 21.09
N ASP A 68 16.86 12.50 20.67
CA ASP A 68 18.22 11.95 20.60
C ASP A 68 19.00 12.42 19.35
N PHE A 69 18.30 12.84 18.30
CA PHE A 69 18.88 13.40 17.07
C PHE A 69 18.16 14.69 16.65
N PRO A 70 18.30 15.80 17.41
CA PRO A 70 17.45 16.99 17.25
C PRO A 70 17.76 17.85 16.03
N THR A 71 18.85 17.57 15.31
CA THR A 71 19.31 18.34 14.15
C THR A 71 19.17 17.54 12.86
N THR A 72 19.14 18.25 11.73
CA THR A 72 19.24 17.63 10.40
C THR A 72 20.66 17.15 10.11
N ASP A 73 20.81 16.03 9.39
CA ASP A 73 22.09 15.53 8.89
C ASP A 73 22.11 15.59 7.35
N ALA A 74 23.22 16.06 6.77
CA ALA A 74 23.44 16.02 5.33
C ALA A 74 23.47 14.59 4.80
N ALA A 75 23.98 13.64 5.60
CA ALA A 75 23.97 12.23 5.27
C ALA A 75 22.56 11.66 5.17
N TRP A 76 21.51 12.30 5.68
CA TRP A 76 20.13 11.81 5.57
C TRP A 76 19.32 12.51 4.46
N ARG A 77 19.93 13.34 3.60
CA ARG A 77 19.27 13.98 2.44
C ARG A 77 19.04 12.99 1.29
N ARG A 78 18.25 11.95 1.57
CA ARG A 78 17.89 10.83 0.69
C ARG A 78 16.61 10.17 1.20
N HIS A 79 16.03 9.32 0.35
CA HIS A 79 14.80 8.61 0.65
C HIS A 79 15.08 7.31 1.41
N THR A 80 14.22 7.01 2.37
CA THR A 80 14.19 5.70 3.05
C THR A 80 13.18 4.83 2.33
N LEU A 81 13.57 3.59 2.00
CA LEU A 81 12.65 2.57 1.52
C LEU A 81 12.50 1.52 2.62
N GLU A 82 11.24 1.29 3.02
CA GLU A 82 10.87 0.18 3.86
C GLU A 82 10.15 -0.84 2.98
N SER A 83 10.58 -2.10 3.06
CA SER A 83 9.93 -3.19 2.35
C SER A 83 9.68 -4.37 3.28
N ARG A 84 8.59 -5.10 3.02
CA ARG A 84 8.24 -6.32 3.72
C ARG A 84 8.45 -7.51 2.80
N GLY A 85 9.49 -8.29 3.08
CA GLY A 85 9.70 -9.61 2.50
C GLY A 85 8.87 -10.69 3.22
N ILE A 86 8.96 -11.93 2.77
CA ILE A 86 8.31 -13.06 3.46
C ILE A 86 8.93 -13.22 4.85
N GLY A 87 8.19 -12.82 5.89
CA GLY A 87 8.59 -12.96 7.30
C GLY A 87 9.58 -11.91 7.83
N ASN A 88 10.09 -11.01 6.97
CA ASN A 88 11.14 -10.05 7.34
C ASN A 88 10.81 -8.65 6.84
N PHE A 89 11.34 -7.63 7.51
CA PHE A 89 11.32 -6.26 7.05
C PHE A 89 12.74 -5.79 6.76
N GLU A 90 12.88 -4.98 5.73
CA GLU A 90 14.15 -4.44 5.29
C GLU A 90 14.02 -2.93 5.14
N SER A 91 14.91 -2.22 5.85
CA SER A 91 15.04 -0.76 5.81
C SER A 91 16.29 -0.43 5.02
N GLU A 92 16.15 0.30 3.92
CA GLU A 92 17.28 0.71 3.11
C GLU A 92 17.23 2.19 2.73
N VAL A 93 18.39 2.70 2.37
CA VAL A 93 18.51 4.02 1.81
C VAL A 93 18.53 3.92 0.29
N VAL A 94 17.53 4.52 -0.34
CA VAL A 94 17.48 4.58 -1.81
C VAL A 94 18.57 5.52 -2.29
N ARG A 95 19.40 5.02 -3.20
CA ARG A 95 20.32 5.85 -3.96
C ARG A 95 19.51 6.40 -5.14
N ASP A 96 19.35 7.70 -5.22
CA ASP A 96 18.79 8.32 -6.42
C ASP A 96 19.68 7.94 -7.63
N PRO A 97 19.10 7.71 -8.83
CA PRO A 97 19.84 7.31 -10.03
C PRO A 97 20.89 8.35 -10.48
#